data_AF-A0AAV1U5Z5-F1
#
_entry.id   AF-A0AAV1U5Z5-F1
#
_cell.length_a   1.000
_cell.length_b   1.000
_cell.length_c   1.000
_cell.angle_alpha   90.00
_cell.angle_beta   90.00
_cell.angle_gamma   90.00
#
_symmetry.space_group_name_H-M   'P 1'
#
loop_
_entity.id
_entity.type
_entity.pdbx_description
1 polymer ?
#
loop_
_entity_poly.entity_id
_entity_poly.type
_entity_poly.pdbx_seq_one_letter_code
_entity_poly.pdbx_strand_id
1 'polypeptide(L)'
;MNMLDDEDDQSFHATRDGYSHLSDVEWDAVERMGPTMGIHAVSVMPEALNRDAQHATIAKFIQNELDAEREKGVEEDSLLRWFVELDDAIRARRIDDGDMQVAFAQSNLAGRAKTWALGLKLHDPYAFGSLEVFKSRLRQTFELA
;
A
#
# COMPACT_ATOMS: atom_id res chain seq x y z
N MET A 1 -28.13 -26.72 33.56
CA MET A 1 -28.62 -25.34 33.33
C MET A 1 -27.40 -24.51 32.97
N ASN A 2 -27.44 -23.85 31.80
CA ASN A 2 -26.39 -23.14 31.03
C ASN A 2 -25.27 -24.04 30.50
N MET A 3 -25.14 -24.41 29.21
CA MET A 3 -25.49 -23.77 27.91
C MET A 3 -24.68 -22.50 27.60
N LEU A 4 -23.92 -22.57 26.48
CA LEU A 4 -23.23 -21.51 25.72
C LEU A 4 -21.89 -21.05 26.36
N ASP A 5 -20.74 -21.08 25.71
CA ASP A 5 -20.40 -20.98 24.28
C ASP A 5 -19.17 -21.86 23.98
N ASP A 6 -19.36 -22.92 23.17
CA ASP A 6 -18.29 -23.44 22.32
C ASP A 6 -18.19 -22.45 21.17
N GLU A 7 -17.32 -21.44 21.30
CA GLU A 7 -16.96 -20.62 20.15
C GLU A 7 -16.22 -21.53 19.17
N ASP A 8 -16.94 -21.93 18.13
CA ASP A 8 -16.42 -22.49 16.89
C ASP A 8 -15.25 -21.63 16.38
N ASP A 9 -14.03 -21.94 16.82
CA ASP A 9 -12.79 -21.56 16.14
C ASP A 9 -12.61 -22.48 14.92
N GLN A 10 -13.68 -22.62 14.13
CA GLN A 10 -13.61 -23.16 12.78
C GLN A 10 -12.92 -22.08 11.95
N SER A 11 -11.60 -22.02 12.05
CA SER A 11 -10.77 -21.43 11.01
C SER A 11 -11.03 -22.24 9.74
N PHE A 12 -12.03 -21.82 8.97
CA PHE A 12 -12.47 -22.43 7.72
C PHE A 12 -11.35 -22.25 6.68
N HIS A 13 -10.27 -23.00 6.80
CA HIS A 13 -9.26 -23.02 5.74
C HIS A 13 -9.86 -23.73 4.53
N ALA A 14 -9.81 -23.06 3.37
CA ALA A 14 -10.12 -23.70 2.11
C ALA A 14 -9.26 -24.98 2.00
N THR A 15 -9.88 -26.13 1.72
CA THR A 15 -9.17 -27.40 1.56
C THR A 15 -8.67 -27.55 0.14
N ARG A 16 -7.40 -27.92 -0.03
CA ARG A 16 -6.74 -28.10 -1.34
C ARG A 16 -7.40 -29.16 -2.24
N ASP A 17 -8.27 -30.01 -1.69
CA ASP A 17 -8.98 -31.08 -2.41
C ASP A 17 -9.85 -30.56 -3.56
N GLY A 18 -10.65 -29.50 -3.31
CA GLY A 18 -11.49 -28.84 -4.33
C GLY A 18 -10.69 -28.06 -5.39
N TYR A 19 -9.39 -27.88 -5.14
CA TYR A 19 -8.45 -27.11 -5.94
C TYR A 19 -7.26 -27.95 -6.42
N SER A 20 -7.40 -29.28 -6.46
CA SER A 20 -6.34 -30.22 -6.85
C SER A 20 -5.71 -29.98 -8.24
N HIS A 21 -6.31 -29.09 -9.02
CA HIS A 21 -5.89 -28.71 -10.36
C HIS A 21 -5.16 -27.37 -10.45
N LEU A 22 -5.09 -26.62 -9.35
CA LEU A 22 -4.32 -25.40 -9.25
C LEU A 22 -2.83 -25.73 -9.13
N SER A 23 -2.00 -24.89 -9.74
CA SER A 23 -0.56 -24.85 -9.47
C SER A 23 -0.28 -24.36 -8.05
N ASP A 24 0.94 -24.57 -7.55
CA ASP A 24 1.33 -24.06 -6.22
C ASP A 24 1.20 -22.53 -6.11
N VAL A 25 1.47 -21.80 -7.21
CA VAL A 25 1.32 -20.34 -7.28
C VAL A 25 -0.15 -19.92 -7.17
N GLU A 26 -1.04 -20.64 -7.85
CA GLU A 26 -2.48 -20.37 -7.79
C GLU A 26 -3.07 -20.76 -6.43
N TRP A 27 -2.58 -21.83 -5.82
CA TRP A 27 -2.98 -22.23 -4.47
C TRP A 27 -2.56 -21.20 -3.42
N ASP A 28 -1.32 -20.74 -3.48
CA ASP A 28 -0.78 -19.69 -2.63
C ASP A 28 -1.55 -18.36 -2.80
N ALA A 29 -2.00 -18.06 -4.03
CA ALA A 29 -2.91 -16.94 -4.29
C ALA A 29 -4.30 -17.13 -3.65
N VAL A 30 -4.88 -18.33 -3.70
CA VAL A 30 -6.17 -18.65 -3.04
C VAL A 30 -6.07 -18.46 -1.52
N GLU A 31 -4.95 -18.84 -0.90
CA GLU A 31 -4.70 -18.62 0.53
C GLU A 31 -4.64 -17.11 0.85
N ARG A 32 -4.03 -16.28 -0.01
CA ARG A 32 -4.02 -14.80 0.13
C ARG A 32 -5.36 -14.13 -0.18
N MET A 33 -6.19 -14.73 -1.02
CA MET A 33 -7.54 -14.22 -1.31
C MET A 33 -8.43 -14.25 -0.08
N GLY A 34 -8.23 -15.19 0.85
CA GLY A 34 -9.06 -15.38 2.05
C GLY A 34 -9.19 -14.11 2.91
N PRO A 35 -8.08 -13.53 3.42
CA PRO A 35 -8.11 -12.29 4.19
C PRO A 35 -8.61 -11.07 3.40
N THR A 36 -8.43 -11.05 2.08
CA THR A 36 -8.72 -9.88 1.23
C THR A 36 -10.17 -9.85 0.75
N MET A 37 -10.73 -11.01 0.39
CA MET A 37 -12.03 -11.15 -0.27
C MET A 37 -13.05 -11.92 0.59
N GLY A 38 -12.62 -12.46 1.73
CA GLY A 38 -13.43 -13.25 2.65
C GLY A 38 -13.17 -14.75 2.47
N ILE A 39 -12.74 -15.39 3.55
CA ILE A 39 -12.42 -16.82 3.59
C ILE A 39 -13.61 -17.70 3.17
N HIS A 40 -14.83 -17.32 3.54
CA HIS A 40 -16.05 -18.02 3.12
C HIS A 40 -16.27 -17.95 1.61
N ALA A 41 -16.04 -16.78 0.99
CA ALA A 41 -16.20 -16.62 -0.45
C ALA A 41 -15.22 -17.53 -1.20
N VAL A 42 -13.97 -17.61 -0.73
CA VAL A 42 -12.94 -18.50 -1.28
C VAL A 42 -13.28 -19.98 -1.05
N SER A 43 -13.83 -20.34 0.11
CA SER A 43 -14.13 -21.74 0.42
C SER A 43 -15.25 -22.34 -0.42
N VAL A 44 -16.22 -21.53 -0.87
CA VAL A 44 -17.34 -21.99 -1.73
C VAL A 44 -17.07 -21.83 -3.23
N MET A 45 -15.99 -21.14 -3.62
CA MET A 45 -15.58 -20.99 -5.02
C MET A 45 -15.43 -22.32 -5.77
N PRO A 46 -14.96 -23.44 -5.18
CA PRO A 46 -14.88 -24.73 -5.86
C PRO A 46 -16.23 -25.26 -6.34
N GLU A 47 -17.28 -24.97 -5.57
CA GLU A 47 -18.65 -25.43 -5.85
C GLU A 47 -19.41 -24.41 -6.71
N ALA A 48 -19.12 -23.11 -6.53
CA ALA A 48 -19.79 -22.02 -7.23
C ALA A 48 -19.25 -21.77 -8.65
N LEU A 49 -17.98 -22.08 -8.91
CA LEU A 49 -17.30 -21.78 -10.17
C LEU A 49 -16.78 -23.05 -10.83
N ASN A 50 -16.90 -23.13 -12.15
CA ASN A 50 -16.19 -24.14 -12.93
C ASN A 50 -14.67 -23.84 -12.94
N ARG A 51 -13.87 -24.84 -13.35
CA ARG A 51 -12.40 -24.75 -13.38
C ARG A 51 -11.86 -23.52 -14.11
N ASP A 52 -12.35 -23.25 -15.32
CA ASP A 52 -11.90 -22.09 -16.10
C ASP A 52 -12.21 -20.77 -15.39
N ALA A 53 -13.37 -20.69 -14.74
CA ALA A 53 -13.75 -19.53 -13.94
C ALA A 53 -12.94 -19.40 -12.64
N GLN A 54 -12.52 -20.52 -12.02
CA GLN A 54 -11.60 -20.52 -10.88
C GLN A 54 -10.23 -19.94 -11.30
N HIS A 55 -9.62 -20.49 -12.35
CA HIS A 55 -8.36 -19.97 -12.90
C HIS A 55 -8.47 -18.49 -13.28
N ALA A 56 -9.57 -18.08 -13.93
CA ALA A 56 -9.76 -16.68 -14.30
C ALA A 56 -9.90 -15.75 -13.10
N THR A 57 -10.53 -16.20 -12.01
CA THR A 57 -10.69 -15.41 -10.77
C THR A 57 -9.35 -15.26 -10.05
N ILE A 58 -8.60 -16.36 -9.92
CA ILE A 58 -7.28 -16.37 -9.28
C ILE A 58 -6.28 -15.54 -10.09
N ALA A 59 -6.26 -15.69 -11.41
CA ALA A 59 -5.40 -14.89 -12.29
C ALA A 59 -5.70 -13.39 -12.19
N LYS A 60 -6.98 -13.00 -12.10
CA LYS A 60 -7.36 -11.60 -11.87
C LYS A 60 -6.89 -11.09 -10.51
N PHE A 61 -6.98 -11.91 -9.47
CA PHE A 61 -6.47 -11.53 -8.15
C PHE A 61 -4.96 -11.28 -8.19
N ILE A 62 -4.19 -12.22 -8.75
CA ILE A 62 -2.73 -12.08 -8.91
C ILE A 62 -2.39 -10.83 -9.73
N GLN A 63 -3.10 -10.59 -10.83
CA GLN A 63 -2.88 -9.41 -11.67
C GLN A 63 -3.13 -8.11 -10.90
N ASN A 64 -4.20 -8.05 -10.10
CA ASN A 64 -4.50 -6.89 -9.26
C ASN A 64 -3.41 -6.67 -8.18
N GLU A 65 -2.87 -7.74 -7.58
CA GLU A 65 -1.74 -7.63 -6.66
C GLU A 65 -0.51 -7.04 -7.38
N LEU A 66 -0.17 -7.58 -8.55
CA LEU A 66 0.97 -7.11 -9.34
C LEU A 66 0.82 -5.65 -9.77
N ASP A 67 -0.37 -5.23 -10.19
CA ASP A 67 -0.61 -3.85 -10.58
C ASP A 67 -0.56 -2.89 -9.38
N ALA A 68 -1.08 -3.29 -8.22
CA ALA A 68 -0.97 -2.49 -7.00
C ALA A 68 0.50 -2.31 -6.56
N GLU A 69 1.31 -3.37 -6.63
CA GLU A 69 2.74 -3.29 -6.30
C GLU A 69 3.52 -2.45 -7.32
N ARG A 70 3.13 -2.50 -8.61
CA ARG A 70 3.72 -1.65 -9.65
C ARG A 70 3.36 -0.18 -9.45
N GLU A 71 2.12 0.14 -9.10
CA GLU A 71 1.69 1.51 -8.82
C GLU A 71 2.45 2.09 -7.63
N LYS A 72 2.55 1.34 -6.51
CA LYS A 72 3.37 1.73 -5.36
C LYS A 72 4.83 1.96 -5.73
N GLY A 73 5.42 1.06 -6.52
CA GLY A 73 6.80 1.17 -6.97
C GLY A 73 7.04 2.39 -7.89
N VAL A 74 6.06 2.75 -8.72
CA VAL A 74 6.11 3.95 -9.57
C VAL A 74 5.97 5.23 -8.73
N GLU A 75 5.12 5.23 -7.71
CA GLU A 75 4.99 6.37 -6.79
C GLU A 75 6.23 6.56 -5.91
N GLU A 76 6.81 5.47 -5.39
CA GLU A 76 8.09 5.49 -4.66
C GLU A 76 9.24 5.98 -5.54
N ASP A 77 9.40 5.44 -6.75
CA ASP A 77 10.43 5.88 -7.70
C ASP A 77 10.26 7.36 -8.06
N SER A 78 9.01 7.81 -8.23
CA SER A 78 8.69 9.21 -8.49
C SER A 78 9.05 10.13 -7.31
N LEU A 79 8.83 9.69 -6.07
CA LEU A 79 9.15 10.48 -4.87
C LEU A 79 10.66 10.52 -4.60
N LEU A 80 11.35 9.38 -4.73
CA LEU A 80 12.80 9.29 -4.60
C LEU A 80 13.51 10.14 -5.66
N ARG A 81 13.05 10.05 -6.91
CA ARG A 81 13.56 10.91 -7.99
C ARG A 81 13.35 12.39 -7.67
N TRP A 82 12.17 12.76 -7.18
CA TRP A 82 11.89 14.14 -6.79
C TRP A 82 12.82 14.63 -5.67
N PHE A 83 13.15 13.79 -4.68
CA PHE A 83 14.13 14.15 -3.65
C PHE A 83 15.53 14.43 -4.22
N VAL A 84 15.98 13.62 -5.16
CA VAL A 84 17.27 13.85 -5.84
C VAL A 84 17.25 15.20 -6.59
N GLU A 85 16.19 15.46 -7.35
CA GLU A 85 16.02 16.72 -8.08
C GLU A 85 15.93 17.93 -7.13
N LEU A 86 15.27 17.77 -5.98
CA LEU A 86 15.19 18.78 -4.92
C LEU A 86 16.56 19.07 -4.31
N ASP A 87 17.35 18.05 -4.00
CA ASP A 87 18.70 18.21 -3.43
C ASP A 87 19.63 18.94 -4.40
N ASP A 88 19.60 18.59 -5.67
CA ASP A 88 20.36 19.29 -6.71
C ASP A 88 19.88 20.74 -6.87
N ALA A 89 18.57 20.97 -6.81
CA ALA A 89 17.96 22.29 -6.85
C ALA A 89 18.35 23.19 -5.66
N ILE A 90 18.47 22.61 -4.45
CA ILE A 90 18.93 23.29 -3.23
C ILE A 90 20.41 23.63 -3.33
N ARG A 91 21.25 22.68 -3.77
CA ARG A 91 22.69 22.88 -3.99
C ARG A 91 22.96 23.96 -5.03
N ALA A 92 22.27 23.90 -6.17
CA ALA A 92 22.42 24.86 -7.25
C ALA A 92 22.06 26.29 -6.82
N ARG A 93 21.06 26.43 -5.94
CA ARG A 93 20.64 27.73 -5.37
C ARG A 93 21.43 28.15 -4.13
N ARG A 94 22.30 27.28 -3.61
CA ARG A 94 23.12 27.52 -2.41
C ARG A 94 22.26 27.90 -1.20
N ILE A 95 21.20 27.13 -0.98
CA ILE A 95 20.32 27.31 0.18
C ILE A 95 20.90 26.51 1.35
N ASP A 96 21.59 27.18 2.26
CA ASP A 96 22.27 26.55 3.40
C ASP A 96 21.41 26.51 4.67
N ASP A 97 20.46 27.43 4.80
CA ASP A 97 19.58 27.51 5.96
C ASP A 97 18.47 26.44 5.91
N GLY A 98 18.31 25.70 7.01
CA GLY A 98 17.38 24.57 7.08
C GLY A 98 15.91 24.97 6.92
N ASP A 99 15.52 26.12 7.46
CA ASP A 99 14.14 26.63 7.32
C ASP A 99 13.88 27.07 5.88
N MET A 100 14.86 27.69 5.22
CA MET A 100 14.78 28.04 3.79
C MET A 100 14.72 26.81 2.89
N GLN A 101 15.45 25.74 3.21
CA GLN A 101 15.38 24.47 2.48
C GLN A 101 13.99 23.86 2.55
N VAL A 102 13.39 23.81 3.75
CA VAL A 102 12.02 23.30 3.95
C VAL A 102 11.00 24.17 3.21
N ALA A 103 11.10 25.50 3.34
CA ALA A 103 10.20 26.42 2.65
C ALA A 103 10.29 26.28 1.12
N PHE A 104 11.51 26.12 0.60
CA PHE A 104 11.74 25.87 -0.82
C PHE A 104 11.11 24.54 -1.25
N ALA A 105 11.38 23.45 -0.55
CA ALA A 105 10.81 22.13 -0.85
C ALA A 105 9.27 22.16 -0.88
N GLN A 106 8.65 22.80 0.11
CA GLN A 106 7.20 22.96 0.17
C GLN A 106 6.61 23.75 -1.00
N SER A 107 7.31 24.78 -1.47
CA SER A 107 6.83 25.58 -2.60
C SER A 107 6.78 24.80 -3.92
N ASN A 108 7.58 23.72 -4.01
CA ASN A 108 7.64 22.82 -5.17
C ASN A 108 6.62 21.67 -5.09
N LEU A 109 5.86 21.53 -3.99
CA LEU A 109 4.80 20.53 -3.89
C LEU A 109 3.57 20.93 -4.72
N ALA A 110 2.82 19.91 -5.18
CA ALA A 110 1.52 20.06 -5.83
C ALA A 110 0.46 19.12 -5.23
N GLY A 111 -0.82 19.39 -5.52
CA GLY A 111 -1.94 18.51 -5.20
C GLY A 111 -2.07 18.13 -3.72
N ARG A 112 -2.22 16.82 -3.45
CA ARG A 112 -2.41 16.25 -2.11
C ARG A 112 -1.22 16.55 -1.18
N ALA A 113 0.01 16.45 -1.68
CA ALA A 113 1.21 16.72 -0.89
C ALA A 113 1.27 18.18 -0.41
N LYS A 114 0.91 19.14 -1.28
CA LYS A 114 0.84 20.56 -0.89
C LYS A 114 -0.23 20.80 0.18
N THR A 115 -1.40 20.20 0.01
CA THR A 115 -2.52 20.32 0.97
C THR A 115 -2.15 19.75 2.34
N TRP A 116 -1.52 18.56 2.35
CA TRP A 116 -0.99 17.93 3.57
C TRP A 116 0.05 18.81 4.28
N ALA A 117 1.06 19.30 3.56
CA ALA A 117 2.13 20.10 4.14
C ALA A 117 1.61 21.42 4.75
N LEU A 118 0.63 22.05 4.09
CA LEU A 118 -0.04 23.24 4.62
C LEU A 118 -0.88 22.93 5.86
N GLY A 119 -1.61 21.81 5.87
CA GLY A 119 -2.39 21.37 7.02
C GLY A 119 -1.55 21.20 8.29
N LEU A 120 -0.36 20.63 8.15
CA LEU A 120 0.60 20.50 9.26
C LEU A 120 1.12 21.88 9.72
N LYS A 121 1.47 22.76 8.78
CA LYS A 121 1.95 24.11 9.10
C LYS A 121 0.94 25.02 9.79
N LEU A 122 -0.35 24.82 9.52
CA LEU A 122 -1.42 25.57 10.20
C LEU A 122 -1.50 25.22 11.69
N HIS A 123 -1.15 24.00 12.07
CA HIS A 123 -1.14 23.56 13.47
C HIS A 123 0.18 23.88 14.17
N ASP A 124 1.30 23.76 13.46
CA ASP A 124 2.64 24.08 13.96
C ASP A 124 3.49 24.71 12.84
N PRO A 125 3.83 26.02 12.94
CA PRO A 125 4.67 26.70 11.96
C PRO A 125 6.05 26.05 11.74
N TYR A 126 6.54 25.29 12.73
CA TYR A 126 7.85 24.62 12.72
C TYR A 126 7.74 23.10 12.58
N ALA A 127 6.60 22.58 12.09
CA ALA A 127 6.25 21.16 12.03
C ALA A 127 7.31 20.20 11.41
N PHE A 128 8.27 20.74 10.66
CA PHE A 128 9.26 19.96 9.94
C PHE A 128 10.69 20.09 10.48
N GLY A 129 11.07 21.18 11.17
CA GLY A 129 12.39 21.36 11.83
C GLY A 129 13.68 21.26 10.98
N SER A 130 13.71 20.48 9.91
CA SER A 130 14.81 20.33 8.95
C SER A 130 14.32 19.69 7.65
N LEU A 131 15.12 19.79 6.58
CA LEU A 131 14.82 19.15 5.30
C LEU A 131 14.70 17.62 5.42
N GLU A 132 15.55 16.99 6.22
CA GLU A 132 15.55 15.54 6.41
C GLU A 132 14.29 15.03 7.09
N VAL A 133 13.83 15.74 8.13
CA VAL A 133 12.57 15.42 8.80
C VAL A 133 11.38 15.67 7.87
N PHE A 134 11.43 16.72 7.05
CA PHE A 134 10.43 16.96 6.01
C PHE A 134 10.35 15.79 5.01
N LYS A 135 11.48 15.37 4.42
CA LYS A 135 11.52 14.24 3.48
C LYS A 135 11.02 12.95 4.12
N SER A 136 11.45 12.65 5.34
CA SER A 136 11.02 11.45 6.08
C SER A 136 9.51 11.42 6.32
N ARG A 137 8.92 12.55 6.73
CA ARG A 137 7.46 12.64 6.94
C ARG A 137 6.68 12.54 5.63
N LEU A 138 7.20 13.14 4.55
CA LEU A 138 6.58 13.04 3.23
C LEU A 138 6.60 11.58 2.74
N ARG A 139 7.73 10.90 2.91
CA ARG A 139 7.90 9.47 2.65
C ARG A 139 6.88 8.62 3.42
N GLN A 140 6.81 8.79 4.73
CA GLN A 140 5.85 8.07 5.58
C GLN A 140 4.39 8.33 5.21
N THR A 141 4.06 9.51 4.68
CA THR A 141 2.67 9.86 4.34
C THR A 141 2.26 9.33 2.98
N PHE A 142 3.17 9.29 2.01
CA PHE A 142 2.84 8.99 0.60
C PHE A 142 3.38 7.66 0.10
N GLU A 143 4.21 6.96 0.86
CA GLU A 143 4.67 5.59 0.53
C GLU A 143 4.06 4.50 1.42
N LEU A 144 3.52 4.85 2.60
CA LEU A 144 2.94 3.89 3.56
C LEU A 144 1.40 3.97 3.67
N ALA A 145 0.74 4.67 2.74
CA ALA A 145 -0.71 4.91 2.75
C ALA A 145 -1.46 4.03 1.74
#